data_AF-A0A227JCN9-F1
#
_entry.id   AF-A0A227JCN9-F1
#
_cell.length_a   1.000
_cell.length_b   1.000
_cell.length_c   1.000
_cell.angle_alpha   90.00
_cell.angle_beta   90.00
_cell.angle_gamma   90.00
#
_symmetry.space_group_name_H-M   'P 1'
#
loop_
_entity.id
_entity.type
_entity.pdbx_description
1 polymer ?
#
loop_
_entity_poly.entity_id
_entity_poly.type
_entity_poly.pdbx_seq_one_letter_code
_entity_poly.pdbx_strand_id
1 'polypeptide(L)'
;TSQGIELESTAQLTDDLKLMASYTYTKAKTDESFGKGKKQAALIPEHQASAWVDYSAYSLIPGLNIGTGVRYVGESKDNPKSSNLNVPSVTLWDASVTYDITSQWQAQLNVNNILDKEFVSGCDYWCYYGQSRSVMLNANYRW
;
A
#
# COMPACT_ATOMS: atom_id res chain seq x y z
N THR A 1 -24.18 3.43 -0.74
CA THR A 1 -23.87 4.23 0.47
C THR A 1 -22.48 3.90 0.94
N SER A 2 -21.69 4.88 1.34
CA SER A 2 -20.36 4.64 1.94
C SER A 2 -20.20 5.48 3.21
N GLN A 3 -19.70 4.87 4.27
CA GLN A 3 -19.44 5.51 5.56
C GLN A 3 -18.17 4.90 6.14
N GLY A 4 -17.35 5.70 6.80
CA GLY A 4 -16.05 5.25 7.26
C GLY A 4 -15.35 6.23 8.18
N ILE A 5 -14.15 5.83 8.60
CA ILE A 5 -13.22 6.67 9.35
C ILE A 5 -11.85 6.50 8.70
N GLU A 6 -11.15 7.61 8.56
CA GLU A 6 -9.79 7.67 8.05
C GLU A 6 -8.90 8.33 9.10
N LEU A 7 -7.75 7.72 9.35
CA LEU A 7 -6.72 8.22 10.23
C LEU A 7 -5.40 8.21 9.46
N GLU A 8 -4.74 9.37 9.43
CA GLU A 8 -3.40 9.52 8.86
C GLU A 8 -2.50 10.22 9.87
N SER A 9 -1.25 9.77 9.95
CA SER A 9 -0.26 10.34 10.84
C SER A 9 1.10 10.36 10.17
N THR A 10 1.83 11.45 10.40
CA THR A 10 3.24 11.59 10.05
C THR A 10 3.97 12.15 11.26
N ALA A 11 5.03 11.48 11.71
CA ALA A 11 5.78 11.86 12.90
C ALA A 11 7.29 11.74 12.63
N GLN A 12 8.02 12.80 12.99
CA GLN A 12 9.47 12.75 13.11
C GLN A 12 9.79 12.21 14.51
N LEU A 13 10.21 10.95 14.61
CA LEU A 13 10.44 10.26 15.89
C LEU A 13 11.80 10.61 16.50
N THR A 14 12.80 10.85 15.65
CA THR A 14 14.14 11.36 15.99
C THR A 14 14.61 12.24 14.85
N ASP A 15 15.77 12.91 14.94
CA ASP A 15 16.31 13.72 13.83
C ASP A 15 16.50 12.91 12.53
N ASP A 16 16.75 11.61 12.65
CA ASP A 16 17.03 10.71 11.52
C ASP A 16 15.87 9.77 11.16
N LEU A 17 14.82 9.66 11.99
CA LEU A 17 13.76 8.65 11.84
C LEU A 17 12.38 9.29 11.69
N LYS A 18 11.73 9.04 10.54
CA LYS A 18 10.37 9.47 10.25
C LYS A 18 9.44 8.27 10.09
N LEU A 19 8.26 8.36 10.68
CA LEU A 19 7.18 7.39 10.56
C LEU A 19 5.99 8.03 9.85
N MET A 20 5.43 7.31 8.88
CA MET A 20 4.15 7.59 8.26
C MET A 20 3.24 6.40 8.47
N ALA A 21 2.00 6.63 8.90
CA ALA A 21 1.02 5.57 9.09
C ALA A 21 -0.37 6.03 8.65
N SER A 22 -1.13 5.12 8.07
CA SER A 22 -2.53 5.35 7.73
C SER A 22 -3.40 4.15 8.06
N TYR A 23 -4.64 4.41 8.38
CA TYR A 23 -5.68 3.41 8.57
C TYR A 23 -7.02 3.95 8.08
N THR A 24 -7.70 3.12 7.31
CA THR A 24 -9.03 3.43 6.76
C THR A 24 -9.97 2.27 7.08
N TYR A 25 -11.11 2.61 7.68
CA TYR A 25 -12.27 1.75 7.76
C TYR A 25 -13.35 2.26 6.82
N THR A 26 -13.77 1.45 5.85
CA THR A 26 -14.79 1.84 4.86
C THR A 26 -15.90 0.80 4.77
N LYS A 27 -17.10 1.19 5.21
CA LYS A 27 -18.32 0.40 5.07
C LYS A 27 -19.10 0.83 3.84
N ALA A 28 -18.70 0.33 2.68
CA ALA A 28 -19.39 0.57 1.42
C ALA A 28 -20.47 -0.49 1.18
N LYS A 29 -21.70 -0.04 0.90
CA LYS A 29 -22.84 -0.89 0.58
C LYS A 29 -23.53 -0.50 -0.72
N THR A 30 -24.02 -1.49 -1.45
CA THR A 30 -24.80 -1.35 -2.68
C THR A 30 -26.16 -2.05 -2.55
N ASP A 31 -27.18 -1.51 -3.22
CA ASP A 31 -28.51 -2.13 -3.39
C ASP A 31 -28.56 -3.08 -4.60
N GLU A 32 -27.44 -3.24 -5.30
CA GLU A 32 -27.26 -4.14 -6.43
C GLU A 32 -27.15 -5.60 -5.98
N SER A 33 -28.24 -6.16 -5.47
CA SER A 33 -28.24 -7.49 -4.85
C SER A 33 -29.47 -8.34 -5.21
N PHE A 34 -30.13 -8.02 -6.32
CA PHE A 34 -31.39 -8.65 -6.76
C PHE A 34 -32.47 -8.68 -5.67
N GLY A 35 -32.65 -7.56 -4.96
CA GLY A 35 -33.67 -7.44 -3.92
C GLY A 35 -33.31 -8.10 -2.58
N LYS A 36 -32.08 -8.63 -2.41
CA LYS A 36 -31.60 -9.20 -1.14
C LYS A 36 -31.12 -8.14 -0.12
N GLY A 37 -31.57 -6.89 -0.28
CA GLY A 37 -31.17 -5.74 0.53
C GLY A 37 -29.72 -5.29 0.31
N LYS A 38 -29.26 -4.32 1.11
CA LYS A 38 -27.91 -3.76 0.96
C LYS A 38 -26.81 -4.79 1.27
N LYS A 39 -25.89 -4.99 0.32
CA LYS A 39 -24.69 -5.84 0.46
C LYS A 39 -23.42 -5.00 0.37
N GLN A 40 -22.28 -5.55 0.78
CA GLN A 40 -20.98 -4.87 0.60
C GLN A 40 -20.75 -4.60 -0.88
N ALA A 41 -20.24 -3.42 -1.21
CA ALA A 41 -19.87 -3.08 -2.57
C ALA A 41 -18.60 -3.85 -2.99
N ALA A 42 -18.51 -4.23 -4.27
CA ALA A 42 -17.34 -4.91 -4.80
C ALA A 42 -16.07 -4.04 -4.69
N LEU A 43 -14.90 -4.67 -4.75
CA LEU A 43 -13.58 -4.00 -4.81
C LEU A 43 -13.19 -3.12 -3.62
N ILE A 44 -14.08 -2.93 -2.65
CA ILE A 44 -13.84 -2.04 -1.49
C ILE A 44 -13.59 -2.91 -0.26
N PRO A 45 -12.32 -3.07 0.16
CA PRO A 45 -12.00 -3.73 1.42
C PRO A 45 -12.48 -2.88 2.59
N GLU A 46 -12.99 -3.53 3.64
CA GLU A 46 -13.49 -2.81 4.82
C GLU A 46 -12.36 -2.16 5.63
N HIS A 47 -11.16 -2.75 5.60
CA HIS A 47 -10.01 -2.28 6.34
C HIS A 47 -8.80 -2.15 5.42
N GLN A 48 -8.13 -1.01 5.47
CA GLN A 48 -6.83 -0.80 4.86
C GLN A 48 -5.91 -0.14 5.88
N ALA A 49 -4.65 -0.56 5.92
CA ALA A 49 -3.65 0.02 6.80
C ALA A 49 -2.30 0.09 6.10
N SER A 50 -1.52 1.11 6.38
CA SER A 50 -0.12 1.16 5.97
C SER A 50 0.75 1.79 7.04
N ALA A 51 2.01 1.36 7.08
CA ALA A 51 3.03 1.99 7.89
C ALA A 51 4.34 2.00 7.10
N TRP A 52 5.01 3.14 7.10
CA TRP A 52 6.27 3.37 6.41
C TRP A 52 7.24 4.09 7.33
N VAL A 53 8.48 3.61 7.35
CA VAL A 53 9.56 4.20 8.11
C VAL A 53 10.65 4.63 7.13
N ASP A 54 11.03 5.90 7.21
CA ASP A 54 12.21 6.44 6.54
C ASP A 54 13.30 6.71 7.58
N TYR A 55 14.50 6.21 7.31
CA TYR A 55 15.68 6.37 8.15
C TYR A 55 16.81 7.03 7.37
N SER A 56 17.15 8.25 7.77
CA SER A 56 18.35 8.97 7.33
C SER A 56 19.57 8.33 8.01
N ALA A 57 20.29 7.48 7.29
CA ALA A 57 21.51 6.86 7.77
C ALA A 57 22.73 7.78 7.61
N TYR A 58 22.54 9.11 7.54
CA TYR A 58 23.58 10.08 7.23
C TYR A 58 24.76 10.03 8.20
N SER A 59 24.50 9.79 9.49
CA SER A 59 25.51 9.64 10.52
C SER A 59 26.41 8.40 10.35
N LEU A 60 25.94 7.39 9.62
CA LEU A 60 26.68 6.17 9.30
C LEU A 60 27.33 6.24 7.92
N ILE A 61 26.54 6.62 6.92
CA ILE A 61 26.93 6.74 5.51
C ILE A 61 26.30 8.04 4.98
N PRO A 62 27.10 9.11 4.80
CA PRO A 62 26.60 10.37 4.28
C PRO A 62 25.86 10.19 2.96
N GLY A 63 24.66 10.76 2.86
CA GLY A 63 23.81 10.66 1.67
C GLY A 63 22.95 9.40 1.57
N LEU A 64 23.03 8.46 2.53
CA LEU A 64 22.20 7.25 2.54
C LEU A 64 20.86 7.47 3.27
N ASN A 65 19.77 7.06 2.63
CA ASN A 65 18.45 6.95 3.23
C ASN A 65 17.85 5.57 2.91
N ILE A 66 17.25 4.95 3.92
CA ILE A 66 16.59 3.65 3.82
C ILE A 66 15.13 3.81 4.22
N GLY A 67 14.23 3.42 3.33
CA GLY A 67 12.79 3.37 3.56
C GLY A 67 12.29 1.93 3.57
N THR A 68 11.34 1.62 4.44
CA THR A 68 10.68 0.31 4.47
C THR A 68 9.27 0.45 5.02
N GLY A 69 8.34 -0.33 4.50
CA GLY A 69 6.97 -0.26 4.98
C GLY A 69 6.10 -1.44 4.58
N VAL A 70 4.99 -1.55 5.29
CA VAL A 70 3.99 -2.60 5.11
C VAL A 70 2.66 -1.99 4.71
N ARG A 71 1.94 -2.68 3.83
CA ARG A 71 0.58 -2.32 3.40
C ARG A 71 -0.33 -3.51 3.61
N TYR A 72 -1.41 -3.31 4.34
CA TYR A 72 -2.48 -4.28 4.54
C TYR A 72 -3.72 -3.86 3.76
N VAL A 73 -4.21 -4.78 2.93
CA VAL A 73 -5.48 -4.67 2.22
C VAL A 73 -6.38 -5.77 2.77
N GLY A 74 -7.46 -5.37 3.44
CA GLY A 74 -8.40 -6.28 4.08
C GLY A 74 -9.23 -7.10 3.09
N GLU A 75 -10.06 -7.99 3.64
CA GLU A 75 -11.01 -8.74 2.82
C GLU A 75 -11.97 -7.79 2.10
N SER A 76 -12.20 -8.06 0.81
CA SER A 76 -13.25 -7.42 0.03
C SER A 76 -14.20 -8.47 -0.54
N LYS A 77 -15.16 -8.02 -1.35
CA LYS A 77 -16.18 -8.88 -1.96
C LYS A 77 -16.18 -8.73 -3.47
N ASP A 78 -16.55 -9.80 -4.16
CA ASP A 78 -17.06 -9.73 -5.53
C ASP A 78 -18.42 -9.02 -5.55
N ASN A 79 -18.84 -8.55 -6.73
CA ASN A 79 -20.14 -8.00 -7.00
C ASN A 79 -21.26 -8.87 -6.42
N PRO A 80 -22.19 -8.29 -5.65
CA PRO A 80 -23.34 -9.04 -5.14
C PRO A 80 -24.30 -9.52 -6.23
N LYS A 81 -24.24 -8.98 -7.46
CA LYS A 81 -24.95 -9.51 -8.65
C LYS A 81 -24.23 -10.70 -9.32
N SER A 82 -22.97 -10.93 -8.98
CA SER A 82 -22.17 -12.07 -9.45
C SER A 82 -22.16 -13.15 -8.37
N SER A 83 -21.00 -13.47 -7.79
CA SER A 83 -20.83 -14.56 -6.82
C SER A 83 -20.94 -14.09 -5.37
N ASN A 84 -20.74 -12.79 -5.10
CA ASN A 84 -20.66 -12.23 -3.75
C ASN A 84 -19.63 -12.94 -2.84
N LEU A 85 -18.61 -13.58 -3.45
CA LEU A 85 -17.54 -14.30 -2.77
C LEU A 85 -16.53 -13.36 -2.12
N ASN A 86 -15.78 -13.87 -1.16
CA ASN A 86 -14.72 -13.15 -0.49
C ASN A 86 -13.47 -13.09 -1.37
N VAL A 87 -12.87 -11.91 -1.44
CA VAL A 87 -11.50 -11.73 -1.93
C VAL A 87 -10.60 -11.64 -0.71
N PRO A 88 -9.68 -12.60 -0.50
CA PRO A 88 -8.86 -12.66 0.71
C PRO A 88 -8.01 -11.40 0.90
N SER A 89 -7.76 -11.06 2.17
CA SER A 89 -6.83 -9.98 2.52
C SER A 89 -5.39 -10.30 2.13
N VAL A 90 -4.57 -9.27 1.93
CA VAL A 90 -3.13 -9.39 1.70
C VAL A 90 -2.34 -8.38 2.55
N THR A 91 -1.15 -8.78 2.99
CA THR A 91 -0.14 -7.87 3.54
C THR A 91 1.09 -7.88 2.65
N LEU A 92 1.48 -6.73 2.14
CA LEU A 92 2.66 -6.52 1.31
C LEU A 92 3.76 -5.82 2.11
N TRP A 93 5.01 -6.12 1.77
CA TRP A 93 6.19 -5.47 2.31
C TRP A 93 6.96 -4.83 1.15
N ASP A 94 7.31 -3.57 1.31
CA ASP A 94 7.99 -2.74 0.33
C ASP A 94 9.21 -2.08 0.99
N ALA A 95 10.24 -1.76 0.19
CA ALA A 95 11.41 -1.02 0.65
C ALA A 95 12.01 -0.14 -0.43
N SER A 96 12.75 0.87 0.00
CA SER A 96 13.54 1.75 -0.86
C SER A 96 14.90 2.03 -0.24
N VAL A 97 15.90 2.23 -1.10
CA VAL A 97 17.21 2.77 -0.69
C VAL A 97 17.55 3.90 -1.63
N THR A 98 17.92 5.04 -1.07
CA THR A 98 18.37 6.22 -1.81
C THR A 98 19.77 6.58 -1.36
N TYR A 99 20.64 6.91 -2.31
CA TYR A 99 22.01 7.30 -2.04
C TYR A 99 22.41 8.50 -2.90
N ASP A 100 22.79 9.59 -2.24
CA ASP A 100 23.40 10.76 -2.89
C ASP A 100 24.88 10.45 -3.18
N ILE A 101 25.18 10.10 -4.43
CA ILE A 101 26.54 9.76 -4.90
C ILE A 101 27.42 11.02 -4.91
N THR A 102 26.86 12.13 -5.38
CA THR A 102 27.46 13.48 -5.33
C THR A 102 26.37 14.51 -5.02
N SER A 103 26.72 15.80 -4.95
CA SER A 103 25.71 16.86 -4.82
C SER A 103 24.75 16.97 -6.01
N GLN A 104 25.14 16.43 -7.18
CA GLN A 104 24.35 16.42 -8.40
C GLN A 104 23.70 15.07 -8.70
N TRP A 105 24.34 13.96 -8.31
CA TRP A 105 23.89 12.60 -8.65
C TRP A 105 23.28 11.87 -7.46
N GLN A 106 22.10 11.32 -7.66
CA GLN A 106 21.43 10.44 -6.71
C GLN A 106 21.02 9.13 -7.39
N ALA A 107 21.26 8.01 -6.73
CA ALA A 107 20.69 6.71 -7.12
C ALA A 107 19.58 6.31 -6.16
N GLN A 108 18.54 5.67 -6.67
CA GLN A 108 17.44 5.14 -5.87
C GLN A 108 17.04 3.75 -6.37
N LEU A 109 16.95 2.79 -5.45
CA LEU A 109 16.41 1.46 -5.67
C LEU A 109 15.11 1.32 -4.90
N ASN A 110 14.03 0.94 -5.58
CA ASN A 110 12.75 0.62 -4.96
C ASN A 110 12.42 -0.85 -5.23
N VAL A 111 11.96 -1.56 -4.20
CA VAL A 111 11.45 -2.93 -4.30
C VAL A 111 10.06 -2.99 -3.68
N ASN A 112 9.06 -3.20 -4.52
CA ASN A 112 7.67 -3.39 -4.10
C ASN A 112 7.32 -4.87 -4.07
N ASN A 113 6.49 -5.29 -3.11
CA ASN A 113 6.11 -6.68 -2.87
C ASN A 113 7.36 -7.59 -2.73
N ILE A 114 8.22 -7.28 -1.76
CA ILE A 114 9.47 -8.00 -1.48
C ILE A 114 9.24 -9.49 -1.30
N LEU A 115 8.10 -9.90 -0.73
CA LEU A 115 7.77 -11.31 -0.52
C LEU A 115 7.23 -12.01 -1.78
N ASP A 116 7.07 -11.29 -2.89
CA ASP A 116 6.51 -11.77 -4.16
C ASP A 116 5.20 -12.54 -3.98
N LYS A 117 4.31 -11.97 -3.17
CA LYS A 117 2.99 -12.55 -2.95
C LYS A 117 2.18 -12.45 -4.23
N GLU A 118 1.70 -13.59 -4.71
CA GLU A 118 0.62 -13.67 -5.67
C GLU A 118 -0.72 -13.54 -4.93
N PHE A 119 -1.55 -12.58 -5.34
CA PHE A 119 -2.84 -12.33 -4.70
C PHE A 119 -3.81 -11.71 -5.69
N VAL A 120 -5.11 -11.86 -5.41
CA VAL A 120 -6.18 -11.17 -6.13
C VAL A 120 -6.38 -9.81 -5.47
N SER A 121 -6.15 -8.72 -6.23
CA SER A 121 -6.27 -7.35 -5.72
C SER A 121 -7.72 -6.88 -5.59
N GLY A 122 -8.61 -7.50 -6.36
CA GLY A 122 -10.04 -7.26 -6.30
C GLY A 122 -10.78 -8.12 -7.30
N CYS A 123 -12.03 -8.39 -7.00
CA CYS A 123 -12.98 -8.96 -7.94
C CYS A 123 -14.18 -8.03 -8.07
N ASP A 124 -14.61 -7.87 -9.30
CA ASP A 124 -15.97 -7.54 -9.68
C ASP A 124 -16.42 -8.69 -10.61
N TYR A 125 -17.25 -8.45 -11.63
CA TYR A 125 -17.58 -9.46 -12.66
C TYR A 125 -16.36 -10.25 -13.19
N TRP A 126 -15.15 -9.68 -13.10
CA TRP A 126 -13.86 -10.36 -13.26
C TRP A 126 -12.92 -10.10 -12.08
N CYS A 127 -11.96 -11.00 -11.89
CA CYS A 127 -10.92 -10.87 -10.86
C CYS A 127 -9.58 -10.43 -11.47
N TYR A 128 -8.85 -9.61 -10.71
CA TYR A 128 -7.57 -9.04 -11.13
C TYR A 128 -6.47 -9.45 -10.16
N TYR A 129 -5.34 -9.91 -10.69
CA TYR A 129 -4.15 -10.12 -9.87
C TYR A 129 -3.54 -8.78 -9.45
N GLY A 130 -3.02 -8.74 -8.23
CA GLY A 130 -2.16 -7.67 -7.78
C GLY A 130 -0.79 -7.73 -8.46
N GLN A 131 -0.06 -6.61 -8.41
CA GLN A 131 1.27 -6.54 -8.97
C GLN A 131 2.23 -7.49 -8.22
N SER A 132 2.90 -8.36 -8.98
CA SER A 132 4.03 -9.17 -8.49
C SER A 132 5.18 -8.30 -8.03
N ARG A 133 6.27 -8.90 -7.53
CA ARG A 133 7.46 -8.13 -7.15
C ARG A 133 7.92 -7.23 -8.28
N SER A 134 8.22 -5.97 -7.95
CA SER A 134 8.76 -4.99 -8.88
C SER A 134 10.02 -4.37 -8.30
N VAL A 135 11.07 -4.29 -9.12
CA VAL A 135 12.36 -3.71 -8.77
C VAL A 135 12.65 -2.58 -9.74
N MET A 136 12.90 -1.38 -9.23
CA MET A 136 13.13 -0.19 -10.03
C MET A 136 14.38 0.54 -9.57
N LEU A 137 15.33 0.72 -10.47
CA LEU A 137 16.54 1.52 -10.27
C LEU A 137 16.41 2.84 -11.03
N ASN A 138 16.60 3.94 -10.31
CA ASN A 138 16.59 5.29 -10.87
C ASN A 138 17.94 5.96 -10.62
N ALA A 139 18.37 6.79 -11.58
CA ALA A 139 19.50 7.69 -11.43
C ALA A 139 19.03 9.11 -11.78
N ASN A 140 19.19 10.03 -10.83
CA ASN A 140 18.71 11.40 -10.93
C ASN A 140 19.90 12.36 -10.96
N TYR A 141 19.89 13.31 -11.90
CA TYR A 141 20.86 14.39 -11.99
C TYR A 141 20.20 15.74 -11.70
N ARG A 142 20.81 16.55 -10.84
CA ARG A 142 20.37 17.91 -10.49
C ARG A 142 21.34 18.93 -11.11
N TRP A 143 20.82 19.87 -11.90
CA TRP A 143 21.57 20.94 -12.57
C TRP A 143 21.61 22.23 -11.75
#